data_AF-A0A1L8MNT2-F1
#
_entry.id   AF-A0A1L8MNT2-F1
#
_cell.length_a   1.000
_cell.length_b   1.000
_cell.length_c   1.000
_cell.angle_alpha   90.00
_cell.angle_beta   90.00
_cell.angle_gamma   90.00
#
_symmetry.space_group_name_H-M   'P 1'
#
loop_
_entity.id
_entity.type
_entity.pdbx_description
1 polymer ?
#
loop_
_entity_poly.entity_id
_entity_poly.type
_entity_poly.pdbx_seq_one_letter_code
_entity_poly.pdbx_strand_id
1 'polypeptide(L)' 'MSQEKFESKIEQAKGTVKETAGKATGDKSLETEGKLNKISGKVKELKADAKDTAEGVSKSLK' A
#
# COMPACT_ATOMS: atom_id res chain seq x y z
N MET A 1 15.05 5.48 8.29
CA MET A 1 14.26 5.15 7.09
C MET A 1 13.99 3.65 7.12
N SER A 2 12.89 3.27 7.79
CA SER A 2 12.58 1.88 8.11
C SER A 2 12.16 1.11 6.85
N GLN A 3 12.63 -0.14 6.70
CA GLN A 3 12.36 -1.01 5.53
C GLN A 3 10.87 -1.09 5.16
N GLU A 4 9.99 -1.00 6.15
CA GLU A 4 8.53 -1.07 5.98
C GLU A 4 7.95 0.02 5.05
N LYS A 5 8.46 1.26 5.12
CA LYS A 5 8.04 2.34 4.20
C LYS A 5 8.55 2.11 2.78
N PHE A 6 9.71 1.46 2.64
CA PHE A 6 10.29 1.16 1.35
C PHE A 6 9.56 0.00 0.67
N GLU A 7 9.25 -1.07 1.41
CA GLU A 7 8.43 -2.18 0.93
C GLU A 7 7.03 -1.73 0.52
N SER A 8 6.39 -0.86 1.31
CA SER A 8 5.06 -0.31 0.98
C SER A 8 5.08 0.48 -0.34
N LYS A 9 6.14 1.27 -0.57
CA LYS A 9 6.35 2.00 -1.83
C LYS A 9 6.61 1.07 -3.01
N ILE A 10 7.36 0.00 -2.80
CA ILE A 10 7.62 -1.02 -3.82
C ILE A 10 6.35 -1.80 -4.16
N GLU A 11 5.54 -2.20 -3.18
CA GLU A 11 4.25 -2.84 -3.42
C GLU A 11 3.34 -1.92 -4.22
N GLN A 12 3.18 -0.65 -3.85
CA GLN A 12 2.40 0.32 -4.63
C GLN A 12 2.88 0.48 -6.08
N ALA A 13 4.20 0.53 -6.28
CA ALA A 13 4.79 0.59 -7.61
C ALA A 13 4.48 -0.68 -8.41
N LYS A 14 4.67 -1.87 -7.81
CA LYS A 14 4.33 -3.16 -8.44
C LYS A 14 2.85 -3.28 -8.76
N GLY A 15 1.96 -2.83 -7.88
CA GLY A 15 0.52 -2.82 -8.11
C GLY A 15 0.14 -1.93 -9.29
N THR A 16 0.74 -0.75 -9.38
CA THR A 16 0.52 0.17 -10.51
C THR A 16 1.06 -0.41 -11.83
N VAL A 17 2.24 -1.03 -11.80
CA VAL A 17 2.83 -1.69 -12.97
C VAL A 17 1.96 -2.87 -13.42
N LYS A 18 1.51 -3.75 -12.50
CA LYS A 18 0.61 -4.85 -12.83
C LYS A 18 -0.73 -4.36 -13.41
N GLU A 19 -1.31 -3.31 -12.85
CA GLU A 19 -2.55 -2.72 -13.36
C GLU A 19 -2.37 -2.19 -14.79
N THR A 20 -1.28 -1.45 -15.02
CA THR A 20 -0.97 -0.84 -16.32
C THR A 20 -0.60 -1.89 -17.36
N ALA A 21 0.22 -2.86 -16.98
CA ALA A 21 0.59 -3.97 -17.84
C ALA A 21 -0.65 -4.80 -18.20
N GLY A 22 -1.47 -5.18 -17.22
CA GLY A 22 -2.72 -5.90 -17.44
C GLY A 22 -3.67 -5.18 -18.39
N LYS A 23 -3.84 -3.86 -18.24
CA LYS A 23 -4.60 -3.05 -19.21
C LYS A 23 -3.99 -3.03 -20.60
N ALA A 24 -2.67 -2.87 -20.69
CA ALA A 24 -1.97 -2.77 -21.98
C ALA A 24 -1.97 -4.11 -22.75
N THR A 25 -1.85 -5.24 -22.04
CA THR A 25 -1.89 -6.58 -22.63
C THR A 25 -3.29 -7.21 -22.68
N GLY A 26 -4.31 -6.56 -22.11
CA GLY A 26 -5.66 -7.12 -21.97
C GLY A 26 -5.77 -8.27 -20.94
N ASP A 27 -4.75 -8.45 -20.10
CA ASP A 27 -4.71 -9.49 -19.09
C ASP A 27 -5.43 -9.03 -17.81
N LYS A 28 -6.65 -9.55 -17.64
CA LYS A 28 -7.55 -9.17 -16.55
C LYS A 28 -7.06 -9.65 -15.18
N SER A 29 -6.25 -10.72 -15.13
CA SER A 29 -5.64 -11.20 -13.89
C SER A 29 -4.59 -10.20 -13.39
N LEU A 30 -3.68 -9.75 -14.26
CA LEU A 30 -2.70 -8.72 -13.92
C LEU A 30 -3.35 -7.40 -13.53
N GLU A 31 -4.40 -6.97 -14.24
CA GLU A 31 -5.15 -5.76 -13.88
C GLU A 31 -5.72 -5.88 -12.46
N THR A 32 -6.38 -7.00 -12.18
CA THR A 32 -7.05 -7.26 -10.92
C THR A 32 -6.06 -7.39 -9.76
N GLU A 33 -4.95 -8.11 -9.96
CA GLU A 33 -3.88 -8.20 -8.96
C GLU A 33 -3.29 -6.84 -8.62
N GLY A 34 -3.04 -6.00 -9.64
CA GLY A 34 -2.51 -4.65 -9.44
C GLY A 34 -3.44 -3.77 -8.62
N LYS A 35 -4.74 -3.82 -8.95
CA LYS A 35 -5.80 -3.08 -8.26
C LYS A 35 -6.01 -3.55 -6.83
N LEU A 36 -6.01 -4.86 -6.59
CA LEU A 36 -6.13 -5.46 -5.26
C LEU A 36 -4.93 -5.12 -4.37
N ASN A 37 -3.71 -5.17 -4.91
CA ASN A 37 -2.52 -4.82 -4.15
C ASN A 37 -2.54 -3.33 -3.73
N LYS A 38 -3.01 -2.45 -4.62
CA LYS A 38 -3.17 -1.01 -4.33
C LYS A 38 -4.22 -0.73 -3.24
N ILE A 39 -5.34 -1.47 -3.26
CA ILE A 39 -6.40 -1.36 -2.24
C ILE A 39 -5.90 -1.86 -0.89
N SER A 40 -5.29 -3.05 -0.86
CA SER A 40 -4.73 -3.63 0.38
C SER A 40 -3.64 -2.76 0.98
N GLY A 41 -2.77 -2.17 0.14
CA GLY A 41 -1.76 -1.21 0.57
C GLY A 41 -2.37 0.03 1.22
N LYS A 42 -3.40 0.63 0.61
CA LYS A 42 -4.12 1.77 1.20
C LYS A 42 -4.78 1.44 2.54
N VAL A 43 -5.36 0.26 2.67
CA VAL A 43 -6.00 -0.18 3.92
C VAL A 43 -4.97 -0.39 5.03
N LYS A 44 -3.82 -1.00 4.72
CA LYS A 44 -2.71 -1.11 5.67
C LYS A 44 -2.15 0.25 6.08
N GLU A 45 -1.98 1.16 5.13
CA GLU A 45 -1.48 2.52 5.37
C GLU A 45 -2.43 3.30 6.28
N LEU A 46 -3.74 3.29 6.00
CA LEU A 46 -4.76 3.91 6.86
C LEU A 46 -4.76 3.35 8.29
N LYS A 47 -4.60 2.02 8.43
CA LYS A 47 -4.54 1.37 9.74
C LYS A 47 -3.26 1.74 10.48
N ALA A 48 -2.13 1.82 9.77
CA ALA A 48 -0.86 2.22 10.34
C ALA A 48 -0.88 3.69 10.77
N ASP A 49 -1.38 4.60 9.93
CA ASP A 49 -1.49 6.04 10.24
C ASP A 49 -2.38 6.31 11.47
N ALA A 50 -3.52 5.62 11.56
CA ALA A 50 -4.42 5.72 12.71
C ALA A 50 -3.77 5.19 14.00
N LYS A 51 -3.01 4.09 13.91
CA LYS A 51 -2.34 3.47 15.05
C LYS A 51 -1.11 4.28 15.50
N ASP A 52 -0.35 4.83 14.55
CA ASP A 52 0.78 5.74 14.79
C ASP A 52 0.32 7.05 15.44
N THR A 53 -0.79 7.62 14.96
CA THR A 53 -1.41 8.82 15.57
C THR A 53 -1.85 8.54 17.01
N ALA A 54 -2.49 7.40 17.26
CA ALA A 54 -2.92 7.02 18.60
C ALA A 54 -1.75 6.74 19.56
N GLU A 55 -0.70 6.04 19.10
CA GLU A 55 0.51 5.82 19.90
C GLU A 55 1.30 7.11 20.13
N GLY A 56 1.35 8.02 19.15
CA GLY A 56 2.01 9.32 19.27
C GLY A 56 1.33 10.23 20.31
N VAL A 57 0.00 10.23 20.36
CA VAL A 57 -0.78 10.96 21.39
C VAL A 57 -0.58 10.34 22.78
N SER A 58 -0.64 9.02 22.89
CA SER A 58 -0.45 8.31 24.17
C SER A 58 0.96 8.50 24.73
N LYS A 59 1.99 8.52 23.86
CA LYS A 59 3.39 8.74 24.24
C LYS A 59 3.71 10.19 24.59
N SER A 60 2.94 11.16 24.08
CA SER A 60 3.08 12.59 24.46
C SER A 60 2.43 12.94 25.79
N LEU A 61 1.59 12.05 26.33
CA LEU A 61 0.85 12.25 27.59
C LEU A 61 1.46 11.47 28.78
N LYS A 62 2.54 10.71 28.56
CA LYS A 62 3.35 10.06 29.61
C LYS A 62 4.60 10.86 29.86
#